data_AF-T0ZI97-F1
#
_entry.id   AF-T0ZI97-F1
#
_cell.length_a   1.000
_cell.length_b   1.000
_cell.length_c   1.000
_cell.angle_alpha   90.00
_cell.angle_beta   90.00
_cell.angle_gamma   90.00
#
_symmetry.space_group_name_H-M   'P 1'
#
loop_
_entity.id
_entity.type
_entity.pdbx_description
1 polymer ?
#
loop_
_entity_poly.entity_id
_entity_poly.type
_entity_poly.pdbx_seq_one_letter_code
_entity_poly.pdbx_strand_id
1 'polypeptide(L)'
;IWDIAPKSPITLQDANNASTEVIAALDESFFRVRFDRLTPTEKKYLRAMADLGAGPHRSGDIAEKLGRVVQSLGPIRNNLILKGMIWSPTHGDTAFTVPLFDEFMKRIMPGRDWETTVG
;
A
#
# COMPACT_ATOMS: atom_id res chain seq x y z
N ILE A 1 -14.50 19.42 -17.97
CA ILE A 1 -14.22 20.86 -17.82
C ILE A 1 -15.56 21.55 -17.51
N TRP A 2 -15.60 22.28 -16.40
CA TRP A 2 -16.68 23.11 -15.80
C TRP A 2 -17.77 22.46 -14.92
N ASP A 3 -18.00 23.17 -13.80
CA ASP A 3 -19.13 23.19 -12.85
C ASP A 3 -19.27 22.14 -11.76
N ILE A 4 -18.68 22.40 -10.58
CA ILE A 4 -19.42 22.52 -9.28
C ILE A 4 -18.63 23.47 -8.35
N ALA A 5 -19.08 24.71 -8.16
CA ALA A 5 -18.64 25.55 -7.04
C ALA A 5 -19.80 26.45 -6.57
N PRO A 6 -20.46 26.16 -5.44
CA PRO A 6 -21.55 27.01 -4.96
C PRO A 6 -21.12 28.08 -3.93
N LYS A 7 -19.83 28.36 -3.69
CA LYS A 7 -19.35 29.62 -3.06
C LYS A 7 -17.83 29.81 -3.00
N SER A 8 -17.44 31.08 -3.08
CA SER A 8 -16.12 31.69 -2.90
C SER A 8 -16.16 32.59 -1.66
N PRO A 9 -15.06 32.79 -0.90
CA PRO A 9 -13.70 32.31 -1.17
C PRO A 9 -13.50 30.87 -0.66
N ILE A 10 -12.90 30.04 -1.52
CA ILE A 10 -12.26 28.79 -1.11
C ILE A 10 -10.99 29.21 -0.39
N THR A 11 -10.89 28.93 0.90
CA THR A 11 -9.72 29.34 1.67
C THR A 11 -8.53 28.43 1.32
N LEU A 12 -7.31 28.92 1.47
CA LEU A 12 -6.07 28.11 1.32
C LEU A 12 -6.07 26.85 2.22
N GLN A 13 -6.86 26.89 3.30
CA GLN A 13 -7.06 25.80 4.25
C GLN A 13 -7.96 24.69 3.68
N ASP A 14 -8.96 25.04 2.86
CA ASP A 14 -9.84 24.08 2.17
C ASP A 14 -9.11 23.37 1.02
N ALA A 15 -8.22 24.05 0.32
CA ALA A 15 -7.42 23.46 -0.77
C ALA A 15 -6.40 22.42 -0.26
N ASN A 16 -5.80 22.66 0.91
CA ASN A 16 -4.84 21.72 1.51
C ASN A 16 -5.53 20.44 2.01
N ASN A 17 -6.69 20.54 2.67
CA ASN A 17 -7.42 19.37 3.15
C ASN A 17 -8.15 18.62 2.02
N ALA A 18 -8.69 19.32 1.02
CA ALA A 18 -9.34 18.69 -0.13
C ALA A 18 -8.36 17.93 -1.04
N SER A 19 -7.08 18.33 -1.08
CA SER A 19 -6.10 17.67 -1.96
C SER A 19 -5.85 16.20 -1.60
N THR A 20 -5.73 15.85 -0.31
CA THR A 20 -5.35 14.48 0.08
C THR A 20 -6.51 13.52 -0.10
N GLU A 21 -7.73 13.91 0.25
CA GLU A 21 -8.91 13.05 0.08
C GLU A 21 -9.32 12.90 -1.39
N VAL A 22 -9.24 13.97 -2.19
CA VAL A 22 -9.54 13.90 -3.63
C VAL A 22 -8.46 13.11 -4.38
N ILE A 23 -7.18 13.28 -4.04
CA ILE A 23 -6.10 12.47 -4.61
C ILE A 23 -6.28 11.01 -4.19
N ALA A 24 -6.60 10.72 -2.92
CA ALA A 24 -6.85 9.37 -2.45
C ALA A 24 -8.05 8.70 -3.16
N ALA A 25 -9.12 9.45 -3.44
CA ALA A 25 -10.27 8.94 -4.18
C ALA A 25 -9.96 8.65 -5.67
N LEU A 26 -9.16 9.50 -6.32
CA LEU A 26 -8.68 9.26 -7.68
C LEU A 26 -7.71 8.07 -7.73
N ASP A 27 -6.78 8.04 -6.78
CA ASP A 27 -5.81 6.97 -6.60
C ASP A 27 -6.49 5.63 -6.27
N GLU A 28 -7.61 5.59 -5.57
CA GLU A 28 -8.33 4.34 -5.29
C GLU A 28 -8.68 3.58 -6.56
N SER A 29 -9.09 4.29 -7.62
CA SER A 29 -9.37 3.66 -8.91
C SER A 29 -8.11 3.05 -9.55
N PHE A 30 -6.95 3.69 -9.39
CA PHE A 30 -5.66 3.22 -9.88
C PHE A 30 -5.08 2.10 -9.03
N PHE A 31 -5.20 2.20 -7.71
CA PHE A 31 -4.71 1.26 -6.71
C PHE A 31 -5.46 -0.05 -6.82
N ARG A 32 -6.77 -0.01 -7.06
CA ARG A 32 -7.58 -1.20 -7.29
C ARG A 32 -7.11 -1.97 -8.53
N VAL A 33 -6.86 -1.30 -9.65
CA VAL A 33 -6.34 -1.97 -10.87
C VAL A 33 -4.99 -2.63 -10.62
N ARG A 34 -4.09 -1.99 -9.86
CA ARG A 34 -2.80 -2.59 -9.48
C ARG A 34 -2.98 -3.76 -8.52
N PHE A 35 -3.83 -3.60 -7.51
CA PHE A 35 -4.15 -4.61 -6.51
C PHE A 35 -4.75 -5.87 -7.14
N ASP A 36 -5.64 -5.73 -8.11
CA ASP A 36 -6.31 -6.85 -8.78
C ASP A 36 -5.33 -7.73 -9.57
N ARG A 37 -4.17 -7.19 -9.96
CA ARG A 37 -3.08 -7.91 -10.64
C ARG A 37 -2.12 -8.64 -9.69
N LEU A 38 -2.34 -8.53 -8.38
CA LEU A 38 -1.52 -9.17 -7.37
C LEU A 38 -2.03 -10.57 -7.05
N THR A 39 -1.11 -11.52 -6.89
CA THR A 39 -1.41 -12.84 -6.37
C THR A 39 -1.84 -12.77 -4.90
N PRO A 40 -2.53 -13.78 -4.35
CA PRO A 40 -2.91 -13.79 -2.94
C PRO A 40 -1.72 -13.62 -1.99
N THR A 41 -0.57 -14.20 -2.30
CA THR A 41 0.65 -14.09 -1.49
C THR A 41 1.28 -12.71 -1.56
N GLU A 42 1.25 -12.05 -2.73
CA GLU A 42 1.70 -10.67 -2.89
C GLU A 42 0.82 -9.69 -2.11
N LYS A 43 -0.51 -9.88 -2.15
CA LYS A 43 -1.47 -9.09 -1.35
C LYS A 43 -1.18 -9.21 0.14
N LYS A 44 -0.93 -10.43 0.64
CA LYS A 44 -0.54 -10.67 2.04
C LYS A 44 0.78 -9.97 2.39
N TYR A 45 1.78 -10.00 1.52
CA TYR A 45 3.06 -9.30 1.74
C TYR A 45 2.86 -7.79 1.89
N LEU A 46 2.12 -7.16 0.97
CA LEU A 46 1.83 -5.72 1.05
C LEU A 46 0.96 -5.39 2.28
N ARG A 47 0.04 -6.28 2.65
CA ARG A 47 -0.80 -6.07 3.85
C ARG A 47 0.01 -6.19 5.15
N ALA A 48 1.02 -7.07 5.18
CA ALA A 48 1.96 -7.17 6.29
C ALA A 48 2.79 -5.88 6.42
N MET A 49 3.31 -5.35 5.32
CA MET A 49 3.98 -4.04 5.33
C MET A 49 3.05 -2.94 5.87
N ALA A 50 1.82 -2.86 5.37
CA ALA A 50 0.85 -1.87 5.86
C ALA A 50 0.55 -1.98 7.36
N ASP A 51 0.63 -3.19 7.93
CA ASP A 51 0.43 -3.41 9.37
C ASP A 51 1.63 -2.96 10.22
N LEU A 52 2.84 -3.02 9.66
CA LEU A 52 4.06 -2.54 10.31
C LEU A 52 4.11 -1.00 10.42
N GLY A 53 3.23 -0.30 9.70
CA GLY A 53 3.11 1.15 9.73
C GLY A 53 3.85 1.87 8.60
N ALA A 54 4.14 3.15 8.79
CA ALA A 54 4.81 3.95 7.76
C ALA A 54 6.33 3.72 7.75
N GLY A 55 6.94 3.85 6.55
CA GLY A 55 8.39 3.84 6.37
C GLY A 55 8.90 2.58 5.66
N PRO A 56 10.22 2.52 5.40
CA PRO A 56 10.83 1.29 4.94
C PRO A 56 10.82 0.24 6.06
N HIS A 57 10.52 -1.00 5.70
CA HIS A 57 10.52 -2.15 6.61
C HIS A 57 11.65 -3.10 6.27
N ARG A 58 12.27 -3.68 7.31
CA ARG A 58 13.26 -4.73 7.08
C ARG A 58 12.56 -5.99 6.58
N SER A 59 13.21 -6.70 5.66
CA SER A 59 12.69 -7.98 5.15
C SER A 59 12.47 -9.02 6.28
N GLY A 60 13.22 -8.90 7.38
CA GLY A 60 13.03 -9.68 8.61
C GLY A 60 11.68 -9.44 9.27
N ASP A 61 11.33 -8.18 9.52
CA ASP A 61 10.10 -7.79 10.21
C ASP A 61 8.85 -8.20 9.40
N ILE A 62 8.93 -8.08 8.07
CA ILE A 62 7.86 -8.55 7.16
C ILE A 62 7.71 -10.08 7.27
N ALA A 63 8.81 -10.81 7.34
CA ALA A 63 8.79 -12.27 7.43
C ALA A 63 8.25 -12.76 8.77
N GLU A 64 8.65 -12.11 9.86
CA GLU A 64 8.11 -12.34 11.20
C GLU A 64 6.59 -12.11 11.22
N LYS A 65 6.13 -10.98 10.66
CA LYS A 65 4.70 -10.67 10.57
C LYS A 65 3.90 -11.70 9.76
N LEU A 66 4.53 -12.33 8.77
CA LEU A 66 3.93 -13.38 7.95
C LEU A 66 4.10 -14.80 8.51
N GLY A 67 4.87 -14.99 9.59
CA GLY A 67 5.23 -16.31 10.11
C GLY A 67 6.00 -17.17 9.09
N ARG A 68 6.83 -16.54 8.25
CA ARG A 68 7.62 -17.20 7.19
C ARG A 68 9.10 -16.93 7.38
N VAL A 69 9.94 -17.79 6.82
CA VAL A 69 11.39 -17.54 6.75
C VAL A 69 11.70 -16.49 5.67
N VAL A 70 12.58 -15.54 5.95
CA VAL A 70 12.90 -14.41 5.05
C VAL A 70 13.27 -14.87 3.64
N GLN A 71 14.04 -15.96 3.54
CA GLN A 71 14.50 -16.51 2.27
C GLN A 71 13.34 -16.93 1.36
N SER A 72 12.24 -17.41 1.94
CA SER A 72 11.06 -17.82 1.17
C SER A 72 10.32 -16.66 0.52
N LEU A 73 10.54 -15.43 1.00
CA LEU A 73 9.88 -14.22 0.49
C LEU A 73 10.65 -13.53 -0.64
N GLY A 74 11.88 -13.96 -0.93
CA GLY A 74 12.72 -13.39 -1.98
C GLY A 74 12.00 -13.30 -3.35
N PRO A 75 11.41 -14.39 -3.86
CA PRO A 75 10.66 -14.36 -5.13
C PRO A 75 9.46 -13.41 -5.11
N ILE A 76 8.69 -13.39 -4.01
CA ILE A 76 7.52 -12.50 -3.86
C ILE A 76 7.96 -11.04 -3.88
N ARG A 77 9.00 -10.71 -3.11
CA ARG A 77 9.60 -9.37 -3.06
C ARG A 77 10.07 -8.93 -4.44
N ASN A 78 10.79 -9.78 -5.16
CA ASN A 78 11.28 -9.46 -6.50
C ASN A 78 10.13 -9.20 -7.49
N ASN A 79 9.07 -10.01 -7.44
CA ASN A 79 7.88 -9.80 -8.29
C ASN A 79 7.17 -8.47 -7.97
N LEU A 80 7.07 -8.11 -6.69
CA LEU A 80 6.48 -6.84 -6.28
C LEU A 80 7.32 -5.63 -6.72
N ILE A 81 8.66 -5.75 -6.72
CA ILE A 81 9.56 -4.74 -7.29
C ILE A 81 9.33 -4.60 -8.79
N LEU A 82 9.29 -5.72 -9.53
CA LEU A 82 9.03 -5.73 -10.98
C LEU A 82 7.66 -5.13 -11.33
N LYS A 83 6.64 -5.36 -10.49
CA LYS A 83 5.30 -4.76 -10.62
C LYS A 83 5.24 -3.29 -10.17
N GLY A 84 6.34 -2.75 -9.63
CA GLY A 84 6.42 -1.37 -9.16
C GLY A 84 5.54 -1.09 -7.94
N MET A 85 5.29 -2.09 -7.10
CA MET A 85 4.53 -1.95 -5.85
C MET A 85 5.42 -1.51 -4.70
N ILE A 86 6.66 -1.99 -4.69
CA ILE A 86 7.67 -1.71 -3.66
C ILE A 86 9.01 -1.41 -4.30
N TRP A 87 9.90 -0.79 -3.53
CA TRP A 87 11.29 -0.56 -3.88
C TRP A 87 12.20 -0.73 -2.65
N SER A 88 13.52 -0.81 -2.89
CA SER A 88 14.54 -1.02 -1.85
C SER A 88 15.36 0.27 -1.66
N PRO A 89 15.14 1.06 -0.61
CA PRO A 89 15.94 2.26 -0.35
C PRO A 89 17.38 1.95 0.05
N THR A 90 17.55 0.89 0.82
CA THR A 90 18.84 0.37 1.28
C THR A 90 18.82 -1.16 1.15
N HIS A 91 19.96 -1.82 1.35
CA HIS A 91 20.02 -3.28 1.27
C HIS A 91 19.22 -3.92 2.41
N GLY A 92 18.20 -4.71 2.06
CA GLY A 92 17.36 -5.44 3.02
C GLY A 92 16.07 -4.73 3.43
N ASP A 93 15.93 -3.44 3.10
CA ASP A 93 14.73 -2.66 3.37
C ASP A 93 13.75 -2.69 2.20
N THR A 94 12.48 -2.42 2.50
CA THR A 94 11.39 -2.41 1.53
C THR A 94 10.40 -1.30 1.87
N ALA A 95 10.10 -0.42 0.91
CA ALA A 95 9.09 0.63 1.06
C ALA A 95 8.06 0.55 -0.07
N PHE A 96 6.85 1.04 0.15
CA PHE A 96 5.87 1.24 -0.92
C PHE A 96 6.40 2.25 -1.94
N THR A 97 6.17 1.98 -3.22
CA THR A 97 6.45 2.93 -4.30
C THR A 97 5.37 4.00 -4.41
N VAL A 98 4.19 3.71 -3.87
CA VAL A 98 2.99 4.51 -4.02
C VAL A 98 2.60 5.09 -2.65
N PRO A 99 2.48 6.43 -2.51
CA PRO A 99 2.01 7.05 -1.28
C PRO A 99 0.63 6.53 -0.86
N LEU A 100 0.37 6.48 0.45
CA LEU A 100 -0.93 6.09 1.03
C LEU A 100 -1.40 4.66 0.69
N PHE A 101 -0.55 3.85 0.06
CA PHE A 101 -0.91 2.50 -0.35
C PHE A 101 -1.08 1.56 0.86
N ASP A 102 -0.38 1.84 1.97
CA ASP A 102 -0.58 1.19 3.26
C ASP A 102 -2.01 1.37 3.78
N GLU A 103 -2.52 2.60 3.78
CA GLU A 103 -3.89 2.90 4.19
C GLU A 103 -4.91 2.27 3.24
N PHE A 104 -4.65 2.29 1.92
CA PHE A 104 -5.45 1.55 0.95
C PHE A 104 -5.49 0.06 1.26
N MET A 105 -4.35 -0.57 1.57
CA MET A 105 -4.27 -1.99 1.91
C MET A 105 -5.11 -2.34 3.14
N LYS A 106 -5.11 -1.48 4.17
CA LYS A 106 -5.94 -1.66 5.37
C LYS A 106 -7.44 -1.57 5.06
N ARG A 107 -7.85 -0.69 4.15
CA ARG A 107 -9.25 -0.55 3.71
C ARG A 107 -9.73 -1.75 2.88
N ILE A 108 -8.91 -2.20 1.92
CA ILE A 108 -9.31 -3.27 0.98
C ILE A 108 -9.14 -4.69 1.53
N MET A 109 -8.23 -4.87 2.50
CA MET A 109 -8.05 -6.11 3.25
C MET A 109 -8.25 -5.82 4.75
N PRO A 110 -9.50 -5.57 5.18
CA PRO A 110 -9.80 -5.21 6.55
C PRO A 110 -9.59 -6.39 7.50
N GLY A 111 -9.46 -6.08 8.80
CA GLY A 111 -9.31 -7.09 9.84
C GLY A 111 -7.97 -7.84 9.78
N ARG A 112 -7.98 -9.09 10.27
CA ARG A 112 -6.80 -9.97 10.40
C ARG A 112 -6.90 -11.29 9.63
N ASP A 113 -7.95 -11.49 8.84
CA ASP A 113 -8.15 -12.75 8.07
C ASP A 113 -7.01 -13.03 7.07
N TRP A 114 -6.28 -11.99 6.68
CA TRP A 114 -5.11 -12.10 5.83
C TRP A 114 -3.91 -12.78 6.52
N GLU A 115 -3.84 -12.76 7.85
CA GLU A 115 -2.81 -13.42 8.67
C GLU A 115 -2.98 -14.96 8.64
N THR A 116 -4.19 -15.44 8.32
CA THR A 116 -4.47 -16.88 8.29
C THR A 116 -3.66 -17.57 7.19
N THR A 117 -2.75 -18.45 7.61
CA THR A 117 -2.04 -19.35 6.72
C THR A 117 -2.95 -20.53 6.46
N VAL A 118 -3.71 -20.51 5.36
CA VAL A 118 -4.28 -21.78 4.86
C VAL A 118 -3.06 -22.61 4.49
N GLY A 119 -2.84 -23.68 5.25
CA GLY A 119 -1.72 -24.61 5.11
C GLY A 119 -1.73 -25.33 3.78
#